data_AF-A0A845B8U9-F1
#
_entry.id   AF-A0A845B8U9-F1
#
_cell.length_a   1.000
_cell.length_b   1.000
_cell.length_c   1.000
_cell.angle_alpha   90.00
_cell.angle_beta   90.00
_cell.angle_gamma   90.00
#
_symmetry.space_group_name_H-M   'P 1'
#
loop_
_entity.id
_entity.type
_entity.pdbx_description
1 polymer ?
#
loop_
_entity_poly.entity_id
_entity_poly.type
_entity_poly.pdbx_seq_one_letter_code
_entity_poly.pdbx_strand_id
1 'polypeptide(L)'
;MRLCRIAAAALALLVLGTAPALADPPRRPSAAQLEAIRRWLCPNGGAPVRGVPGRCDRGLDRTPWDNGLPAAQREAVAACPAGTRPVLARGHRDIIRCLPE
;
A
#
# COMPACT_ATOMS: atom_id res chain seq x y z
N MET A 1 50.18 19.98 20.39
CA MET A 1 49.22 21.04 19.92
C MET A 1 48.64 20.82 18.51
N ARG A 2 49.22 19.96 17.64
CA ARG A 2 48.70 19.75 16.26
C ARG A 2 47.43 18.87 16.18
N LEU A 3 47.28 17.86 17.05
CA LEU A 3 46.09 16.98 17.07
C LEU A 3 44.78 17.72 17.41
N CYS A 4 44.83 18.71 18.30
CA CYS A 4 43.64 19.44 18.74
C CYS A 4 43.02 20.29 17.61
N ARG A 5 43.85 20.77 16.67
CA ARG A 5 43.41 21.56 15.51
C ARG A 5 42.72 20.70 14.44
N ILE A 6 43.13 19.45 14.29
CA ILE A 6 42.53 18.51 13.32
C ILE A 6 41.15 18.06 13.81
N ALA A 7 41.01 17.78 15.11
CA ALA A 7 39.72 17.43 15.71
C ALA A 7 38.69 18.57 15.61
N ALA A 8 39.12 19.82 15.82
CA ALA A 8 38.25 20.98 15.69
C ALA A 8 37.78 21.21 14.24
N ALA A 9 38.66 20.99 13.25
CA ALA A 9 38.30 21.12 11.84
C ALA A 9 37.32 20.02 11.38
N ALA A 10 37.52 18.77 11.83
CA ALA A 10 36.62 17.66 11.52
C ALA A 10 35.22 17.85 12.14
N LEU A 11 35.16 18.37 13.37
CA LEU A 11 33.89 18.66 14.04
C LEU A 11 33.14 19.82 13.37
N ALA A 12 33.84 20.85 12.89
CA ALA A 12 33.24 21.96 12.14
C ALA A 12 32.65 21.49 10.79
N LEU A 13 33.35 20.62 10.06
CA LEU A 13 32.86 20.02 8.81
C LEU A 13 31.63 19.13 9.02
N LEU A 14 31.53 18.44 10.15
CA LEU A 14 30.34 17.64 10.52
C LEU A 14 29.11 18.51 10.86
N VAL A 15 29.31 19.70 11.42
CA VAL A 15 28.21 20.63 11.75
C VAL A 15 27.68 21.38 10.52
N LEU A 16 28.52 21.61 9.51
CA LEU A 16 28.15 22.34 8.28
C LEU A 16 27.42 21.49 7.21
N GLY A 17 27.35 20.16 7.38
CA GLY A 17 26.83 19.24 6.36
C GLY A 17 25.31 19.01 6.34
N THR A 18 24.55 19.61 7.26
CA THR A 18 23.10 19.37 7.39
C THR A 18 22.30 20.63 7.04
N ALA A 19 22.42 21.09 5.80
CA ALA A 19 21.41 21.99 5.27
C ALA A 19 20.08 21.22 5.18
N PRO A 20 18.99 21.69 5.81
CA PRO A 20 17.68 21.10 5.60
C PRO A 20 17.36 21.25 4.12
N ALA A 21 17.05 20.13 3.45
CA ALA A 21 16.51 20.19 2.10
C ALA A 21 15.26 21.07 2.16
N LEU A 22 15.35 22.28 1.60
CA LEU A 22 14.21 23.14 1.38
C LEU A 22 13.25 22.33 0.53
N ALA A 23 12.14 21.90 1.14
CA ALA A 23 11.09 21.20 0.42
C ALA A 23 10.68 22.09 -0.76
N ASP A 24 10.77 21.56 -1.98
CA ASP A 24 10.24 22.21 -3.16
C ASP A 24 8.80 22.66 -2.85
N PRO A 25 8.41 23.90 -3.22
CA PRO A 25 7.05 24.36 -2.96
C PRO A 25 6.07 23.35 -3.59
N PRO A 26 4.95 23.04 -2.92
CA PRO A 26 3.99 22.05 -3.42
C PRO A 26 3.47 22.49 -4.79
N ARG A 27 3.97 21.85 -5.84
CA ARG A 27 3.54 22.10 -7.21
C ARG A 27 2.23 21.37 -7.45
N ARG A 28 1.26 22.03 -8.07
CA ARG A 28 0.05 21.35 -8.55
C ARG A 28 0.49 20.27 -9.56
N PRO A 29 0.07 19.00 -9.39
CA PRO A 29 0.38 17.95 -10.35
C PRO A 29 -0.14 18.31 -11.75
N SER A 30 0.63 17.99 -12.78
CA SER A 30 0.19 18.11 -14.17
C SER A 30 -0.94 17.12 -14.47
N ALA A 31 -1.66 17.32 -15.58
CA ALA A 31 -2.70 16.39 -16.01
C ALA A 31 -2.18 14.94 -16.17
N ALA A 32 -0.97 14.77 -16.70
CA ALA A 32 -0.33 13.47 -16.82
C ALA A 32 -0.01 12.82 -15.46
N GLN A 33 0.41 13.62 -14.48
CA GLN A 33 0.65 13.14 -13.12
C GLN A 33 -0.65 12.76 -12.41
N LEU A 34 -1.70 13.55 -12.58
CA LEU A 34 -3.04 13.22 -12.06
C LEU A 34 -3.55 11.89 -12.64
N GLU A 35 -3.33 11.67 -13.94
CA GLU A 35 -3.70 10.41 -14.59
C GLU A 35 -2.89 9.21 -14.09
N ALA A 36 -1.59 9.40 -13.84
CA ALA A 36 -0.74 8.36 -13.25
C ALA A 36 -1.18 8.01 -11.83
N ILE A 37 -1.51 9.01 -11.02
CA ILE A 37 -2.05 8.83 -9.66
C ILE A 37 -3.38 8.08 -9.73
N ARG A 38 -4.27 8.43 -10.66
CA ARG A 38 -5.57 7.76 -10.84
C ARG A 38 -5.40 6.27 -11.17
N ARG A 39 -4.54 5.93 -12.12
CA ARG A 39 -4.25 4.53 -12.50
C ARG A 39 -3.62 3.73 -11.36
N TRP A 40 -2.77 4.37 -10.56
CA TRP A 40 -2.18 3.71 -9.39
C TRP A 40 -3.21 3.43 -8.30
N LEU A 41 -4.11 4.39 -8.02
CA LEU A 41 -5.15 4.24 -7.00
C LEU A 41 -6.27 3.29 -7.45
N CYS A 42 -6.60 3.29 -8.73
CA CYS A 42 -7.73 2.55 -9.31
C CYS A 42 -7.27 1.73 -10.53
N PRO A 43 -6.57 0.60 -10.31
CA PRO A 43 -5.99 -0.20 -11.40
C PRO A 43 -7.04 -0.81 -12.34
N ASN A 44 -8.27 -0.99 -11.88
CA ASN A 44 -9.38 -1.55 -12.65
C ASN A 44 -10.30 -0.46 -13.26
N GLY A 45 -9.84 0.80 -13.31
CA GLY A 45 -10.63 1.93 -13.80
C GLY A 45 -11.42 2.69 -12.72
N GLY A 46 -12.03 3.81 -13.10
CA GLY A 46 -12.68 4.76 -12.19
C GLY A 46 -11.73 5.82 -11.61
N ALA A 47 -12.23 6.58 -10.64
CA ALA A 47 -11.53 7.64 -9.92
C ALA A 47 -11.69 7.45 -8.39
N PRO A 48 -10.69 7.86 -7.58
CA PRO A 48 -10.76 7.73 -6.13
C PRO A 48 -11.90 8.56 -5.53
N VAL A 49 -12.69 7.95 -4.63
CA VAL A 49 -13.80 8.62 -3.95
C VAL A 49 -13.27 9.51 -2.84
N ARG A 50 -13.63 10.80 -2.88
CA ARG A 50 -13.23 11.77 -1.86
C ARG A 50 -13.72 11.34 -0.47
N GLY A 51 -12.80 11.25 0.49
CA GLY A 51 -13.11 10.93 1.88
C GLY A 51 -13.33 9.44 2.17
N VAL A 52 -13.19 8.55 1.19
CA VAL A 52 -13.34 7.10 1.38
C VAL A 52 -12.07 6.38 0.89
N PRO A 53 -11.07 6.18 1.77
CA PRO A 53 -9.80 5.57 1.39
C PRO A 53 -9.98 4.19 0.74
N GLY A 54 -9.22 3.93 -0.32
CA GLY A 54 -9.25 2.64 -1.05
C GLY A 54 -10.49 2.40 -1.91
N ARG A 55 -11.45 3.34 -1.96
CA ARG A 55 -12.64 3.20 -2.80
C ARG A 55 -12.48 3.97 -4.12
N CYS A 56 -12.72 3.27 -5.22
CA CYS A 56 -12.87 3.88 -6.54
C CYS A 56 -14.36 4.04 -6.87
N ASP A 57 -14.72 5.11 -7.57
CA ASP A 57 -16.00 5.18 -8.23
C ASP A 57 -16.07 4.11 -9.34
N ARG A 58 -17.30 3.65 -9.64
CA ARG A 58 -17.47 2.70 -10.73
C ARG A 58 -17.38 3.47 -12.04
N GLY A 59 -16.16 3.60 -12.56
CA GLY A 59 -15.95 4.07 -13.92
C GLY A 59 -16.50 3.04 -14.90
N LEU A 60 -17.80 3.09 -15.19
CA LEU A 60 -18.54 2.41 -16.28
C LEU A 60 -18.30 0.91 -16.55
N ASP A 61 -17.45 0.21 -15.82
CA ASP A 61 -17.39 -1.24 -15.86
C ASP A 61 -18.27 -1.78 -14.73
N ARG A 62 -19.50 -2.12 -15.13
CA ARG A 62 -20.51 -2.69 -14.24
C ARG A 62 -20.28 -4.17 -13.99
N THR A 63 -19.23 -4.76 -14.54
CA THR A 63 -18.92 -6.17 -14.34
C THR A 63 -18.52 -6.37 -12.88
N PRO A 64 -19.35 -7.03 -12.06
CA PRO A 64 -18.98 -7.35 -10.70
C PRO A 64 -17.72 -8.22 -10.74
N TRP A 65 -16.76 -7.97 -9.86
CA TRP A 65 -15.51 -8.74 -9.80
C TRP A 65 -15.76 -10.24 -9.54
N ASP A 66 -16.94 -10.56 -9.01
CA ASP A 66 -17.47 -11.88 -8.68
C ASP A 66 -18.25 -12.54 -9.83
N ASN A 67 -18.29 -11.94 -11.02
CA ASN A 67 -18.91 -12.58 -12.18
C ASN A 67 -18.22 -13.92 -12.51
N GLY A 68 -18.97 -15.01 -12.48
CA GLY A 68 -18.47 -16.37 -12.73
C GLY A 68 -17.95 -17.09 -11.49
N LEU A 69 -17.90 -16.44 -10.32
CA LEU A 69 -17.65 -17.14 -9.06
C LEU A 69 -18.94 -17.83 -8.57
N PRO A 70 -18.84 -19.00 -7.93
CA PRO A 70 -19.99 -19.62 -7.28
C PRO A 70 -20.55 -18.68 -6.20
N ALA A 71 -21.88 -18.69 -6.03
CA ALA A 71 -22.54 -17.91 -4.98
C ALA A 71 -21.92 -18.22 -3.60
N ALA A 72 -21.75 -17.19 -2.77
CA ALA A 72 -21.21 -17.34 -1.43
C ALA A 72 -22.15 -18.24 -0.59
N GLN A 73 -21.75 -19.48 -0.35
CA GLN A 73 -22.50 -20.43 0.48
C GLN A 73 -22.14 -20.18 1.94
N ARG A 74 -23.13 -19.84 2.78
CA ARG A 74 -22.93 -19.60 4.22
C ARG A 74 -22.42 -20.83 4.98
N GLU A 75 -22.69 -22.01 4.42
CA GLU A 75 -22.40 -23.33 5.01
C GLU A 75 -21.30 -24.07 4.24
N ALA A 76 -20.63 -23.42 3.28
CA ALA A 76 -19.45 -24.01 2.64
C ALA A 76 -18.29 -24.02 3.64
N VAL A 77 -18.36 -24.94 4.60
CA VAL A 77 -17.18 -25.52 5.24
C VAL A 77 -16.56 -26.43 4.18
N ALA A 78 -16.01 -25.81 3.13
CA ALA A 78 -15.19 -26.52 2.18
C ALA A 78 -13.98 -27.04 2.95
N ALA A 79 -13.85 -28.36 3.03
CA ALA A 79 -12.62 -28.98 3.49
C ALA A 79 -11.45 -28.36 2.71
N CYS A 80 -10.32 -28.12 3.39
CA CYS A 80 -9.17 -27.54 2.74
C CYS A 80 -8.74 -28.40 1.54
N PRO A 81 -8.40 -27.79 0.38
CA PRO A 81 -7.97 -28.54 -0.80
C PRO A 81 -6.72 -29.36 -0.50
N ALA A 82 -6.49 -30.41 -1.30
CA ALA A 82 -5.33 -31.28 -1.14
C ALA A 82 -4.01 -30.49 -1.13
N GLY A 83 -3.09 -30.84 -0.23
CA GLY A 83 -1.83 -30.12 -0.03
C GLY A 83 -1.94 -28.85 0.82
N THR A 84 -3.09 -28.61 1.46
CA THR A 84 -3.28 -27.52 2.42
C THR A 84 -3.92 -28.01 3.71
N ARG A 85 -3.60 -27.37 4.83
CA ARG A 85 -4.14 -27.66 6.16
C ARG A 85 -4.99 -26.51 6.72
N PRO A 86 -6.05 -26.82 7.48
CA PRO A 86 -6.87 -25.81 8.13
C PRO A 86 -6.13 -25.19 9.32
N VAL A 87 -6.12 -23.86 9.39
CA VAL A 87 -5.53 -23.08 10.49
C VAL A 87 -6.49 -21.96 10.87
N LEU A 88 -6.71 -21.76 12.18
CA LEU A 88 -7.49 -20.62 12.68
C LEU A 88 -6.83 -19.30 12.29
N ALA A 89 -7.61 -18.38 11.74
CA ALA A 89 -7.11 -17.05 11.41
C ALA A 89 -6.69 -16.31 12.69
N ARG A 90 -5.50 -15.69 12.66
CA ARG A 90 -5.00 -14.89 13.78
C ARG A 90 -6.04 -13.83 14.18
N GLY A 91 -6.45 -13.84 15.45
CA GLY A 91 -7.42 -12.88 16.00
C GLY A 91 -8.89 -13.27 15.84
N HIS A 92 -9.19 -14.44 15.26
CA HIS A 92 -10.56 -14.93 15.08
C HIS A 92 -10.71 -16.34 15.67
N ARG A 93 -11.93 -16.67 16.14
CA ARG A 93 -12.24 -17.99 16.74
C ARG A 93 -13.08 -18.87 15.81
N ASP A 94 -13.55 -18.29 14.73
CA ASP A 94 -14.60 -18.80 13.85
C ASP A 94 -14.17 -18.84 12.37
N ILE A 95 -13.00 -18.26 12.05
CA ILE A 95 -12.48 -18.19 10.69
C ILE A 95 -11.35 -19.19 10.51
N ILE A 96 -11.54 -20.14 9.59
CA ILE A 96 -10.52 -21.11 9.16
C ILE A 96 -9.89 -20.64 7.84
N ARG A 97 -8.57 -20.75 7.72
CA ARG A 97 -7.79 -20.53 6.50
C ARG A 97 -7.06 -21.80 6.12
N CYS A 98 -6.96 -22.06 4.82
CA CYS A 98 -6.14 -23.16 4.32
C CYS A 98 -4.73 -22.63 4.03
N LEU A 99 -3.72 -23.20 4.68
CA LEU A 99 -2.31 -22.89 4.44
C LEU A 99 -1.62 -24.10 3.81
N PRO A 100 -0.60 -23.92 2.96
CA PRO A 100 0.24 -25.03 2.51
C PRO A 100 0.80 -25.84 3.70
N GLU A 101 0.92 -27.15 3.49
CA GLU A 101 1.63 -28.06 4.42
C GLU A 101 3.12 -27.69 4.54
#